data_AF-A0AAV5VFG7-F1
#
_entry.id   AF-A0AAV5VFG7-F1
#
_cell.length_a   1.000
_cell.length_b   1.000
_cell.length_c   1.000
_cell.angle_alpha   90.00
_cell.angle_beta   90.00
_cell.angle_gamma   90.00
#
_symmetry.space_group_name_H-M   'P 1'
#
loop_
_entity.id
_entity.type
_entity.pdbx_description
1 polymer ?
#
loop_
_entity_poly.entity_id
_entity_poly.type
_entity_poly.pdbx_seq_one_letter_code
_entity_poly.pdbx_strand_id
1 'polypeptide(L)'
;HRISADPIRRRSMSSPPAKRARDGSYVPPVEDNCIRFVVQRPKEVTFAGMRSPEKMIAGFPWTLSACHRIDPEQGKCFGVFLRCEMAKSSAIWFCNTTFELRIVNQTNPARDVKREMSYRFSCTSSGGYGTPNWVEFSKVMDPAEGYFKDEVLVVEARITVESDHGSAFRSRFNIDFDNPSEISDMILKIEEKQVYVSKQFLAAQSSYFRSLFFRDFKESRESIITLEDVKWEAFTALLKVLYRTAQLSDMNVESIISLADRFDIKTIVDEVELFLMSNEKVAPEKKLRIADEYRLMTLKGSAVDHYDVLHKIDYLVQSVEFPLLSKELTDVLFKKYVKLTKELAAKKNGTA
;
A
#
# COMPACT_ATOMS: atom_id res chain seq x y z
N HIS A 1 10.41 57.28 -35.30
CA HIS A 1 11.38 56.49 -36.08
C HIS A 1 12.36 55.80 -35.13
N ARG A 2 12.38 54.46 -35.19
CA ARG A 2 13.41 53.48 -34.76
C ARG A 2 13.99 53.57 -33.33
N ILE A 3 13.44 52.72 -32.46
CA ILE A 3 14.14 52.10 -31.33
C ILE A 3 14.98 50.95 -31.92
N SER A 4 16.29 50.95 -31.66
CA SER A 4 17.21 49.85 -31.98
C SER A 4 17.22 48.89 -30.79
N ALA A 5 16.81 47.64 -31.02
CA ALA A 5 16.91 46.54 -30.08
C ALA A 5 17.98 45.57 -30.59
N ASP A 6 18.98 45.30 -29.76
CA ASP A 6 19.99 44.26 -29.99
C ASP A 6 19.33 42.86 -30.00
N PRO A 7 19.71 41.96 -30.92
CA PRO A 7 19.15 40.63 -30.97
C PRO A 7 19.83 39.72 -29.94
N ILE A 8 19.03 39.28 -28.96
CA ILE A 8 19.34 38.18 -28.03
C ILE A 8 19.75 36.95 -28.85
N ARG A 9 21.01 36.51 -28.71
CA ARG A 9 21.51 35.20 -29.16
C ARG A 9 20.67 34.10 -28.53
N ARG A 10 19.70 33.56 -29.27
CA ARG A 10 19.02 32.30 -28.93
C ARG A 10 20.05 31.17 -29.04
N ARG A 11 20.59 30.72 -27.90
CA ARG A 11 21.19 29.38 -27.81
C ARG A 11 20.07 28.38 -28.07
N SER A 12 20.18 27.61 -29.15
CA SER A 12 19.27 26.50 -29.44
C SER A 12 19.50 25.41 -28.39
N MET A 13 18.67 25.39 -27.35
CA MET A 13 18.50 24.18 -26.55
C MET A 13 17.69 23.21 -27.39
N SER A 14 18.35 22.23 -28.00
CA SER A 14 17.68 21.06 -28.51
C SER A 14 17.11 20.30 -27.30
N SER A 15 15.82 20.46 -27.04
CA SER A 15 15.07 19.53 -26.18
C SER A 15 15.30 18.11 -26.70
N PRO A 16 15.51 17.09 -25.84
CA PRO A 16 15.50 15.72 -26.30
C PRO A 16 14.16 15.45 -26.99
N PRO A 17 14.12 14.76 -28.13
CA PRO A 17 12.85 14.44 -28.75
C PRO A 17 12.08 13.48 -27.82
N ALA A 18 10.92 13.92 -27.33
CA ALA A 18 9.92 13.04 -26.75
C ALA A 18 9.28 12.19 -27.88
N LYS A 19 10.09 11.32 -28.48
CA LYS A 19 9.58 10.20 -29.28
C LYS A 19 9.38 9.04 -28.31
N ARG A 20 8.12 8.63 -28.11
CA ARG A 20 7.80 7.29 -27.62
C ARG A 20 8.30 6.28 -28.67
N ALA A 21 9.60 5.99 -28.62
CA ALA A 21 10.15 4.77 -29.17
C ALA A 21 10.05 3.74 -28.05
N ARG A 22 9.21 2.70 -28.25
CA ARG A 22 9.43 1.42 -27.55
C ARG A 22 10.66 0.81 -28.21
N ASP A 23 11.83 1.27 -27.78
CA ASP A 23 13.11 0.65 -28.05
C ASP A 23 13.67 0.20 -26.69
N GLY A 24 14.32 -0.96 -26.72
CA GLY A 24 14.64 -1.80 -25.58
C GLY A 24 15.56 -1.17 -24.55
N SER A 25 15.47 -1.73 -23.35
CA SER A 25 16.43 -1.66 -22.25
C SER A 25 16.47 -0.39 -21.38
N TYR A 26 15.30 0.06 -20.91
CA TYR A 26 15.28 0.40 -19.49
C TYR A 26 15.34 -0.93 -18.73
N VAL A 27 16.53 -1.29 -18.25
CA VAL A 27 16.69 -2.36 -17.27
C VAL A 27 16.45 -1.69 -15.93
N PRO A 28 15.25 -1.80 -15.33
CA PRO A 28 15.07 -1.36 -13.96
C PRO A 28 16.16 -1.99 -13.09
N PRO A 29 16.60 -1.34 -11.99
CA PRO A 29 17.48 -1.99 -11.02
C PRO A 29 16.91 -3.38 -10.75
N VAL A 30 17.78 -4.41 -10.69
CA VAL A 30 17.36 -5.81 -10.57
C VAL A 30 16.53 -5.95 -9.30
N GLU A 31 15.22 -5.72 -9.42
CA GLU A 31 14.25 -6.03 -8.40
C GLU A 31 14.45 -7.51 -8.13
N ASP A 32 14.63 -7.87 -6.86
CA ASP A 32 14.72 -9.26 -6.47
C ASP A 32 13.44 -9.97 -6.94
N ASN A 33 13.55 -10.61 -8.10
CA ASN A 33 12.46 -11.27 -8.80
C ASN A 33 12.15 -12.64 -8.19
N CYS A 34 12.74 -12.94 -7.03
CA CYS A 34 12.53 -14.16 -6.29
C CYS A 34 11.58 -13.91 -5.12
N ILE A 35 10.55 -14.76 -4.97
CA ILE A 35 9.82 -14.91 -3.71
C ILE A 35 10.43 -16.10 -2.99
N ARG A 36 10.97 -15.89 -1.79
CA ARG A 36 11.42 -16.97 -0.90
C ARG A 36 10.44 -17.11 0.26
N PHE A 37 9.76 -18.26 0.32
CA PHE A 37 8.74 -18.54 1.32
C PHE A 37 9.20 -19.67 2.25
N VAL A 38 9.34 -19.33 3.53
CA VAL A 38 9.62 -20.29 4.61
C VAL A 38 8.28 -20.80 5.16
N VAL A 39 7.95 -22.04 4.82
CA VAL A 39 6.75 -22.74 5.29
C VAL A 39 7.01 -23.24 6.70
N GLN A 40 6.40 -22.57 7.67
CA GLN A 40 6.43 -22.97 9.07
C GLN A 40 5.53 -24.18 9.28
N ARG A 41 6.00 -25.19 10.04
CA ARG A 41 5.23 -26.41 10.37
C ARG A 41 4.64 -27.08 9.12
N PRO A 42 5.46 -27.41 8.10
CA PRO A 42 5.00 -27.87 6.79
C PRO A 42 4.23 -29.21 6.84
N LYS A 43 4.36 -29.99 7.92
CA LYS A 43 3.55 -31.20 8.18
C LYS A 43 2.06 -30.88 8.33
N GLU A 44 1.70 -29.69 8.82
CA GLU A 44 0.32 -29.24 9.03
C GLU A 44 -0.31 -28.65 7.76
N VAL A 45 0.45 -28.49 6.67
CA VAL A 45 -0.05 -27.95 5.41
C VAL A 45 -1.23 -28.77 4.92
N THR A 46 -2.36 -28.11 4.65
CA THR A 46 -3.61 -28.74 4.20
C THR A 46 -3.85 -28.56 2.69
N PHE A 47 -4.98 -29.06 2.19
CA PHE A 47 -5.44 -28.77 0.82
C PHE A 47 -5.65 -27.26 0.58
N ALA A 48 -6.10 -26.52 1.60
CA ALA A 48 -6.30 -25.07 1.51
C ALA A 48 -4.99 -24.31 1.25
N GLY A 49 -3.85 -24.90 1.65
CA GLY A 49 -2.52 -24.37 1.46
C GLY A 49 -2.15 -23.23 2.41
N MET A 50 -0.85 -23.07 2.65
CA MET A 50 -0.25 -21.93 3.31
C MET A 50 0.28 -20.95 2.26
N ARG A 51 0.14 -19.65 2.52
CA ARG A 51 0.53 -18.59 1.59
C ARG A 51 1.68 -17.77 2.14
N SER A 52 2.57 -17.34 1.25
CA SER A 52 3.57 -16.32 1.55
C SER A 52 2.91 -14.95 1.71
N PRO A 53 3.60 -13.99 2.34
CA PRO A 53 3.30 -12.57 2.13
C PRO A 53 3.31 -12.21 0.65
N GLU A 54 2.56 -11.18 0.31
CA GLU A 54 2.55 -10.60 -1.04
C GLU A 54 3.89 -9.91 -1.33
N LYS A 55 4.43 -10.11 -2.53
CA LYS A 55 5.60 -9.40 -3.05
C LYS A 55 5.30 -8.80 -4.41
N MET A 56 5.63 -7.53 -4.59
CA MET A 56 5.52 -6.85 -5.87
C MET A 56 6.71 -7.20 -6.76
N ILE A 57 6.46 -7.74 -7.94
CA ILE A 57 7.48 -8.01 -8.97
C ILE A 57 6.91 -7.58 -10.33
N ALA A 58 7.64 -6.71 -11.03
CA ALA A 58 7.25 -6.18 -12.34
C ALA A 58 5.85 -5.52 -12.35
N GLY A 59 5.49 -4.85 -11.25
CA GLY A 59 4.20 -4.15 -11.11
C GLY A 59 3.00 -5.05 -10.78
N PHE A 60 3.20 -6.36 -10.56
CA PHE A 60 2.15 -7.29 -10.15
C PHE A 60 2.37 -7.79 -8.72
N PRO A 61 1.29 -7.92 -7.92
CA PRO A 61 1.35 -8.53 -6.60
C PRO A 61 1.35 -10.06 -6.71
N TRP A 62 2.35 -10.72 -6.14
CA TRP A 62 2.54 -12.16 -6.23
C TRP A 62 2.53 -12.82 -4.85
N THR A 63 1.96 -14.03 -4.77
CA THR A 63 2.09 -14.92 -3.61
C THR A 63 2.49 -16.32 -4.04
N LEU A 64 3.24 -17.01 -3.18
CA LEU A 64 3.49 -18.44 -3.27
C LEU A 64 2.53 -19.20 -2.34
N SER A 65 2.00 -20.31 -2.83
CA SER A 65 1.17 -21.22 -2.04
C SER A 65 1.80 -22.60 -1.98
N ALA A 66 2.00 -23.11 -0.78
CA ALA A 66 2.40 -24.49 -0.50
C ALA A 66 1.18 -25.27 0.02
N CYS A 67 0.86 -26.41 -0.58
CA CYS A 67 -0.28 -27.24 -0.17
C CYS A 67 0.05 -28.72 -0.35
N HIS A 68 -0.75 -29.60 0.25
CA HIS A 68 -0.75 -31.00 -0.16
C HIS A 68 -1.91 -31.28 -1.13
N ARG A 69 -1.69 -32.25 -2.02
CA ARG A 69 -2.69 -32.81 -2.92
C ARG A 69 -2.68 -34.32 -2.74
N ILE A 70 -3.84 -34.94 -2.97
CA ILE A 70 -3.95 -36.39 -2.98
C ILE A 70 -4.03 -36.77 -4.46
N ASP A 71 -2.99 -37.42 -4.93
CA ASP A 71 -2.96 -38.04 -6.24
C ASP A 71 -3.47 -39.50 -6.11
N PRO A 72 -4.37 -39.96 -6.98
CA PRO A 72 -4.89 -41.32 -6.93
C PRO A 72 -3.82 -42.41 -7.11
N GLU A 73 -2.73 -42.13 -7.82
CA GLU A 73 -1.66 -43.09 -8.12
C GLU A 73 -0.46 -42.92 -7.19
N GLN A 74 -0.08 -41.69 -6.87
CA GLN A 74 1.13 -41.36 -6.09
C GLN A 74 0.85 -41.07 -4.61
N GLY A 75 -0.42 -41.05 -4.19
CA GLY A 75 -0.80 -40.75 -2.82
C GLY A 75 -0.62 -39.27 -2.48
N LYS A 76 -0.19 -38.96 -1.24
CA LYS A 76 -0.07 -37.58 -0.77
C LYS A 76 1.17 -36.92 -1.38
N CYS A 77 0.96 -35.88 -2.18
CA CYS A 77 2.03 -35.10 -2.80
C CYS A 77 2.06 -33.67 -2.26
N PHE A 78 3.26 -33.07 -2.27
CA PHE A 78 3.47 -31.66 -2.01
C PHE A 78 3.34 -30.88 -3.31
N GLY A 79 2.57 -29.79 -3.26
CA GLY A 79 2.29 -28.93 -4.41
C GLY A 79 2.61 -27.47 -4.12
N VAL A 80 3.16 -26.79 -5.13
CA VAL A 80 3.55 -25.39 -5.07
C VAL A 80 2.89 -24.65 -6.21
N PHE A 81 2.33 -23.48 -5.93
CA PHE A 81 1.62 -22.65 -6.90
C PHE A 81 2.05 -21.19 -6.77
N LEU A 82 2.29 -20.57 -7.92
CA LEU A 82 2.42 -19.13 -8.04
C LEU A 82 1.06 -18.50 -8.30
N ARG A 83 0.77 -17.38 -7.63
CA ARG A 83 -0.47 -16.62 -7.77
C ARG A 83 -0.16 -15.15 -8.03
N CYS A 84 -0.89 -14.57 -8.96
CA CYS A 84 -1.01 -13.12 -9.09
C CYS A 84 -2.27 -12.68 -8.34
N GLU A 85 -2.12 -11.85 -7.31
CA GLU A 85 -3.21 -11.35 -6.46
C GLU A 85 -3.84 -10.08 -7.02
N MET A 86 -3.60 -9.77 -8.31
CA MET A 86 -4.15 -8.58 -8.94
C MET A 86 -5.68 -8.63 -8.94
N ALA A 87 -6.28 -7.51 -8.55
CA ALA A 87 -7.73 -7.39 -8.43
C ALA A 87 -8.42 -7.82 -9.74
N LYS A 88 -9.54 -8.55 -9.60
CA LYS A 88 -10.41 -8.92 -10.72
C LYS A 88 -11.20 -7.74 -11.30
N SER A 89 -10.82 -6.51 -10.98
CA SER A 89 -11.55 -5.28 -11.31
C SER A 89 -11.49 -4.89 -12.78
N SER A 90 -10.53 -5.43 -13.55
CA SER A 90 -10.44 -5.22 -15.00
C SER A 90 -10.51 -6.55 -15.73
N ALA A 91 -11.43 -6.67 -16.70
CA ALA A 91 -11.58 -7.88 -17.51
C ALA A 91 -10.47 -8.06 -18.56
N ILE A 92 -9.65 -7.03 -18.77
CA ILE A 92 -8.69 -6.95 -19.88
C ILE A 92 -7.24 -7.00 -19.40
N TRP A 93 -6.99 -7.06 -18.09
CA TRP A 93 -5.62 -7.15 -17.62
C TRP A 93 -5.04 -8.55 -17.84
N PHE A 94 -3.77 -8.61 -18.21
CA PHE A 94 -3.01 -9.87 -18.21
C PHE A 94 -1.52 -9.62 -17.98
N CYS A 95 -0.80 -10.64 -17.53
CA CYS A 95 0.66 -10.72 -17.62
C CYS A 95 1.10 -12.11 -18.10
N ASN A 96 1.89 -12.13 -19.18
CA ASN A 96 2.57 -13.33 -19.66
C ASN A 96 3.85 -13.49 -18.85
N THR A 97 3.94 -14.60 -18.12
CA THR A 97 4.97 -14.77 -17.09
C THR A 97 5.65 -16.12 -17.26
N THR A 98 6.98 -16.10 -17.34
CA THR A 98 7.84 -17.26 -17.13
C THR A 98 8.32 -17.28 -15.69
N PHE A 99 8.30 -18.45 -15.06
CA PHE A 99 8.76 -18.58 -13.68
C PHE A 99 9.35 -19.95 -13.38
N GLU A 100 10.38 -19.96 -12.54
CA GLU A 100 10.97 -21.18 -11.97
C GLU A 100 10.44 -21.36 -10.55
N LEU A 101 9.66 -22.41 -10.32
CA LEU A 101 9.39 -22.88 -8.96
C LEU A 101 10.55 -23.72 -8.46
N ARG A 102 10.83 -23.64 -7.16
CA ARG A 102 11.85 -24.44 -6.50
C ARG A 102 11.43 -24.91 -5.10
N ILE A 103 11.67 -26.17 -4.79
CA ILE A 103 11.75 -26.67 -3.41
C ILE A 103 13.24 -26.71 -3.06
N VAL A 104 13.64 -25.87 -2.10
CA VAL A 104 15.03 -25.68 -1.74
C VAL A 104 15.50 -26.85 -0.88
N ASN A 105 16.60 -27.48 -1.29
CA ASN A 105 17.30 -28.41 -0.43
C ASN A 105 18.24 -27.62 0.49
N GLN A 106 17.97 -27.68 1.79
CA GLN A 106 18.63 -26.86 2.81
C GLN A 106 20.01 -27.41 3.23
N THR A 107 20.44 -28.54 2.64
CA THR A 107 21.72 -29.19 2.92
C THR A 107 22.63 -29.27 1.68
N ASN A 108 22.04 -29.38 0.49
CA ASN A 108 22.77 -29.47 -0.77
C ASN A 108 22.00 -28.76 -1.90
N PRO A 109 22.38 -27.53 -2.29
CA PRO A 109 21.71 -26.76 -3.35
C PRO A 109 21.63 -27.46 -4.72
N ALA A 110 22.52 -28.42 -5.01
CA ALA A 110 22.46 -29.19 -6.26
C ALA A 110 21.26 -30.16 -6.32
N ARG A 111 20.65 -30.47 -5.16
CA ARG A 111 19.47 -31.31 -5.03
C ARG A 111 18.16 -30.52 -5.00
N ASP A 112 18.18 -29.22 -5.24
CA ASP A 112 16.97 -28.41 -5.37
C ASP A 112 16.03 -29.03 -6.43
N VAL A 113 14.75 -29.21 -6.08
CA VAL A 113 13.75 -29.63 -7.05
C VAL A 113 13.24 -28.39 -7.75
N LYS A 114 13.45 -28.26 -9.06
CA LYS A 114 13.10 -27.08 -9.85
C LYS A 114 12.17 -27.43 -11.00
N ARG A 115 11.27 -26.51 -11.34
CA ARG A 115 10.46 -26.61 -12.55
C ARG A 115 10.19 -25.23 -13.12
N GLU A 116 10.53 -25.07 -14.39
CA GLU A 116 10.20 -23.88 -15.15
C GLU A 116 8.82 -24.03 -15.79
N MET A 117 8.06 -22.94 -15.78
CA MET A 117 6.69 -22.88 -16.27
C MET A 117 6.47 -21.53 -16.96
N SER A 118 5.56 -21.52 -17.93
CA SER A 118 5.04 -20.28 -18.53
C SER A 118 3.52 -20.26 -18.38
N TYR A 119 2.98 -19.13 -17.97
CA TYR A 119 1.54 -18.96 -17.82
C TYR A 119 1.13 -17.50 -18.03
N ARG A 120 -0.07 -17.33 -18.60
CA ARG A 120 -0.73 -16.02 -18.68
C ARG A 120 -1.69 -15.88 -17.51
N PHE A 121 -1.34 -15.01 -16.56
CA PHE A 121 -2.24 -14.62 -15.49
C PHE A 121 -3.18 -13.51 -15.97
N SER A 122 -4.46 -13.61 -15.63
CA SER A 122 -5.52 -12.65 -15.97
C SER A 122 -6.67 -12.70 -14.97
N CYS A 123 -7.69 -11.85 -15.14
CA CYS A 123 -8.87 -11.81 -14.26
C CYS A 123 -9.63 -13.16 -14.17
N THR A 124 -9.51 -14.00 -15.20
CA THR A 124 -10.10 -15.33 -15.31
C THR A 124 -9.27 -16.41 -14.63
N SER A 125 -8.03 -16.14 -14.24
CA SER A 125 -7.19 -17.10 -13.52
C SER A 125 -7.84 -17.42 -12.16
N SER A 126 -8.43 -18.61 -12.05
CA SER A 126 -9.03 -19.11 -10.82
C SER A 126 -7.99 -19.91 -10.03
N GLY A 127 -7.32 -19.22 -9.11
CA GLY A 127 -6.30 -19.84 -8.26
C GLY A 127 -4.89 -19.67 -8.82
N GLY A 128 -3.93 -20.38 -8.21
CA GLY A 128 -2.52 -20.34 -8.63
C GLY A 128 -2.21 -21.34 -9.73
N TYR A 129 -1.19 -21.03 -10.52
CA TYR A 129 -0.63 -21.96 -11.50
C TYR A 129 0.66 -22.57 -10.96
N GLY A 130 0.85 -23.86 -11.15
CA GLY A 130 1.97 -24.56 -10.53
C GLY A 130 1.87 -26.08 -10.66
N THR A 131 2.52 -26.77 -9.74
CA THR A 131 2.72 -28.21 -9.77
C THR A 131 1.94 -28.87 -8.62
N PRO A 132 0.71 -29.37 -8.85
CA PRO A 132 -0.12 -29.97 -7.79
C PRO A 132 0.53 -31.20 -7.14
N ASN A 133 1.08 -32.11 -7.97
CA ASN A 133 1.65 -33.39 -7.55
C ASN A 133 3.15 -33.38 -7.88
N TRP A 134 3.92 -32.55 -7.18
CA TRP A 134 5.30 -32.29 -7.57
C TRP A 134 6.28 -33.32 -7.00
N VAL A 135 6.22 -33.52 -5.68
CA VAL A 135 7.08 -34.46 -4.96
C VAL A 135 6.23 -35.17 -3.93
N GLU A 136 6.51 -36.45 -3.68
CA GLU A 136 5.86 -37.20 -2.62
C GLU A 136 6.04 -36.50 -1.26
N PHE A 137 4.94 -36.38 -0.50
CA PHE A 137 4.93 -35.61 0.74
C PHE A 137 5.85 -36.24 1.80
N SER A 138 5.88 -37.57 1.88
CA SER A 138 6.78 -38.33 2.77
C SER A 138 8.24 -37.96 2.54
N LYS A 139 8.68 -37.95 1.27
CA LYS A 139 10.04 -37.61 0.84
C LYS A 139 10.43 -36.18 1.22
N VAL A 140 9.55 -35.21 0.99
CA VAL A 140 9.84 -33.80 1.32
C VAL A 140 9.93 -33.60 2.84
N MET A 141 9.18 -34.37 3.62
CA MET A 141 9.17 -34.29 5.08
C MET A 141 10.24 -35.15 5.78
N ASP A 142 11.01 -35.94 5.03
CA ASP A 142 12.10 -36.75 5.57
C ASP A 142 13.33 -35.85 5.83
N PRO A 143 13.80 -35.72 7.08
CA PRO A 143 15.01 -34.96 7.40
C PRO A 143 16.26 -35.45 6.65
N ALA A 144 16.33 -36.74 6.29
CA ALA A 144 17.47 -37.32 5.55
C ALA A 144 17.55 -36.83 4.09
N GLU A 145 16.42 -36.40 3.51
CA GLU A 145 16.38 -35.90 2.14
C GLU A 145 16.87 -34.45 2.02
N GLY A 146 16.90 -33.71 3.14
CA GLY A 146 17.50 -32.38 3.24
C GLY A 146 16.60 -31.21 2.83
N TYR A 147 15.34 -31.46 2.46
CA TYR A 147 14.36 -30.38 2.18
C TYR A 147 13.70 -29.85 3.46
N PHE A 148 13.50 -30.73 4.44
CA PHE A 148 12.89 -30.40 5.72
C PHE A 148 13.95 -30.36 6.82
N LYS A 149 14.17 -29.16 7.38
CA LYS A 149 15.17 -28.89 8.41
C LYS A 149 14.60 -27.92 9.41
N ASP A 150 14.88 -28.11 10.69
CA ASP A 150 14.45 -27.23 11.79
C ASP A 150 12.92 -26.96 11.78
N GLU A 151 12.12 -28.00 11.48
CA GLU A 151 10.66 -27.95 11.33
C GLU A 151 10.15 -26.95 10.27
N VAL A 152 10.99 -26.58 9.30
CA VAL A 152 10.63 -25.70 8.18
C VAL A 152 10.97 -26.32 6.81
N LEU A 153 10.23 -25.87 5.81
CA LEU A 153 10.46 -26.14 4.39
C LEU A 153 10.58 -24.81 3.66
N VAL A 154 11.48 -24.70 2.69
CA VAL A 154 11.64 -23.47 1.90
C VAL A 154 11.26 -23.71 0.45
N VAL A 155 10.36 -22.85 -0.06
CA VAL A 155 9.97 -22.83 -1.46
C VAL A 155 10.29 -21.47 -2.07
N GLU A 156 10.73 -21.48 -3.32
CA GLU A 156 11.07 -20.26 -4.06
C GLU A 156 10.35 -20.19 -5.40
N ALA A 157 10.14 -18.96 -5.87
CA ALA A 157 9.68 -18.68 -7.23
C ALA A 157 10.49 -17.52 -7.79
N ARG A 158 11.21 -17.75 -8.89
CA ARG A 158 11.82 -16.68 -9.68
C ARG A 158 10.90 -16.34 -10.83
N ILE A 159 10.52 -15.07 -10.95
CA ILE A 159 9.44 -14.62 -11.80
C ILE A 159 9.97 -13.64 -12.84
N THR A 160 9.58 -13.83 -14.09
CA THR A 160 9.89 -12.94 -15.21
C THR A 160 8.59 -12.62 -15.93
N VAL A 161 8.17 -11.36 -15.91
CA VAL A 161 7.03 -10.90 -16.71
C VAL A 161 7.54 -10.47 -18.07
N GLU A 162 7.19 -11.23 -19.11
CA GLU A 162 7.70 -11.04 -20.47
C GLU A 162 6.94 -9.94 -21.21
N SER A 163 5.63 -9.88 -20.99
CA SER A 163 4.75 -8.84 -21.53
C SER A 163 3.46 -8.79 -20.74
N ASP A 164 2.82 -7.62 -20.77
CA ASP A 164 1.59 -7.44 -20.03
C ASP A 164 0.65 -6.41 -20.66
N HIS A 165 -0.56 -6.40 -20.14
CA HIS A 165 -1.51 -5.33 -20.30
C HIS A 165 -2.06 -5.02 -18.90
N GLY A 166 -1.41 -4.12 -18.16
CA GLY A 166 -1.88 -3.68 -16.84
C GLY A 166 -0.79 -3.34 -15.84
N SER A 167 0.47 -3.69 -16.10
CA SER A 167 1.63 -3.38 -15.23
C SER A 167 1.90 -1.89 -15.13
N ALA A 168 1.66 -1.18 -16.24
CA ALA A 168 1.88 0.26 -16.36
C ALA A 168 1.00 1.10 -15.41
N PHE A 169 0.02 0.50 -14.75
CA PHE A 169 -0.79 1.23 -13.79
C PHE A 169 -0.03 1.57 -12.49
N ARG A 170 1.02 0.81 -12.11
CA ARG A 170 1.64 0.92 -10.77
C ARG A 170 3.09 0.44 -10.68
N SER A 171 3.98 0.80 -11.61
CA SER A 171 5.40 0.85 -11.20
C SER A 171 5.52 1.97 -10.18
N ARG A 172 5.40 1.61 -8.89
CA ARG A 172 5.64 2.54 -7.79
C ARG A 172 7.14 2.71 -7.75
N PHE A 173 7.61 3.94 -7.88
CA PHE A 173 8.98 4.28 -7.52
C PHE A 173 9.22 3.78 -6.10
N ASN A 174 10.09 2.79 -5.91
CA ASN A 174 10.46 2.38 -4.57
C ASN A 174 11.49 3.39 -4.07
N ILE A 175 11.13 4.16 -3.05
CA ILE A 175 12.00 5.16 -2.46
C ILE A 175 12.49 4.61 -1.14
N ASP A 176 13.80 4.45 -1.05
CA ASP A 176 14.49 4.18 0.20
C ASP A 176 14.71 5.50 0.92
N PHE A 177 14.08 5.65 2.09
CA PHE A 177 14.23 6.84 2.93
C PHE A 177 15.35 6.67 3.98
N ASP A 178 15.91 5.47 4.11
CA ASP A 178 16.96 5.16 5.09
C ASP A 178 18.37 5.37 4.51
N ASN A 179 18.49 5.44 3.17
CA ASN A 179 19.74 5.65 2.46
C ASN A 179 19.64 6.79 1.42
N PRO A 180 20.76 7.46 1.08
CA PRO A 180 20.79 8.43 -0.01
C PRO A 180 20.38 7.80 -1.36
N SER A 181 19.66 8.58 -2.17
CA SER A 181 19.33 8.28 -3.56
C SER A 181 19.66 9.46 -4.48
N GLU A 182 19.56 9.26 -5.79
CA GLU A 182 19.79 10.28 -6.81
C GLU A 182 18.83 11.48 -6.71
N ILE A 183 17.70 11.33 -6.02
CA ILE A 183 16.70 12.40 -5.83
C ILE A 183 16.71 13.01 -4.42
N SER A 184 17.49 12.47 -3.47
CA SER A 184 17.58 12.99 -2.11
C SER A 184 18.63 14.10 -1.99
N ASP A 185 18.23 15.27 -1.50
CA ASP A 185 19.07 16.46 -1.33
C ASP A 185 18.91 17.12 0.06
N MET A 186 18.20 16.46 0.98
CA MET A 186 18.02 16.88 2.38
C MET A 186 17.89 15.67 3.30
N ILE A 187 18.43 15.80 4.52
CA ILE A 187 18.31 14.82 5.59
C ILE A 187 17.44 15.42 6.69
N LEU A 188 16.34 14.76 7.02
CA LEU A 188 15.54 15.07 8.20
C LEU A 188 15.96 14.12 9.32
N LYS A 189 16.42 14.67 10.46
CA LYS A 189 16.66 13.90 11.68
C LYS A 189 15.36 13.81 12.46
N ILE A 190 14.87 12.59 12.70
CA ILE A 190 13.65 12.32 13.46
C ILE A 190 14.02 11.30 14.52
N GLU A 191 13.82 11.64 15.79
CA GLU A 191 14.40 10.88 16.91
C GLU A 191 15.92 10.73 16.69
N GLU A 192 16.48 9.51 16.74
CA GLU A 192 17.88 9.24 16.43
C GLU A 192 18.12 8.68 15.01
N LYS A 193 17.11 8.77 14.13
CA LYS A 193 17.16 8.24 12.76
C LYS A 193 17.27 9.37 11.73
N GLN A 194 17.94 9.06 10.62
CA GLN A 194 18.08 9.96 9.48
C GLN A 194 17.13 9.54 8.36
N VAL A 195 16.44 10.50 7.77
CA VAL A 195 15.45 10.28 6.70
C VAL A 195 15.85 11.12 5.49
N TYR A 196 16.19 10.46 4.38
CA TYR A 196 16.68 11.09 3.15
C TYR A 196 15.51 11.48 2.23
N VAL A 197 15.38 12.78 1.91
CA VAL A 197 14.22 13.32 1.19
C VAL A 197 14.61 14.33 0.11
N SER A 198 13.68 14.65 -0.78
CA SER A 198 13.80 15.74 -1.75
C SER A 198 13.17 17.03 -1.23
N LYS A 199 13.95 18.12 -1.09
CA LYS A 199 13.50 19.46 -0.69
C LYS A 199 12.41 19.96 -1.61
N GLN A 200 12.65 19.88 -2.92
CA GLN A 200 11.75 20.42 -3.93
C GLN A 200 10.40 19.68 -3.92
N PHE A 201 10.43 18.35 -3.81
CA PHE A 201 9.20 17.57 -3.76
C PHE A 201 8.38 17.89 -2.52
N LEU A 202 9.00 17.87 -1.33
CA LEU A 202 8.30 18.19 -0.08
C LEU A 202 7.76 19.63 -0.08
N ALA A 203 8.53 20.61 -0.53
CA ALA A 203 8.09 22.00 -0.63
C ALA A 203 6.98 22.23 -1.68
N ALA A 204 6.90 21.38 -2.71
CA ALA A 204 5.80 21.40 -3.65
C ALA A 204 4.49 20.95 -2.99
N GLN A 205 4.57 19.96 -2.09
CA GLN A 205 3.41 19.35 -1.42
C GLN A 205 3.01 20.02 -0.10
N SER A 206 3.93 20.74 0.55
CA SER A 206 3.76 21.29 1.90
C SER A 206 4.22 22.73 1.97
N SER A 207 3.35 23.62 2.44
CA SER A 207 3.74 25.02 2.66
C SER A 207 4.69 25.18 3.86
N TYR A 208 4.59 24.28 4.85
CA TYR A 208 5.51 24.17 5.97
C TYR A 208 6.92 23.86 5.47
N PHE A 209 7.12 22.77 4.72
CA PHE A 209 8.44 22.40 4.20
C PHE A 209 8.96 23.41 3.19
N ARG A 210 8.07 24.04 2.39
CA ARG A 210 8.47 25.17 1.54
C ARG A 210 9.07 26.31 2.34
N SER A 211 8.45 26.65 3.46
CA SER A 211 8.93 27.70 4.34
C SER A 211 10.24 27.28 5.02
N LEU A 212 10.31 26.06 5.53
CA LEU A 212 11.50 25.50 6.19
C LEU A 212 12.73 25.48 5.27
N PHE A 213 12.58 25.08 4.01
CA PHE A 213 13.70 24.88 3.11
C PHE A 213 14.09 26.11 2.27
N PHE A 214 13.15 27.01 1.97
CA PHE A 214 13.37 28.06 0.96
C PHE A 214 13.13 29.49 1.46
N ARG A 215 12.78 29.70 2.74
CA ARG A 215 12.77 31.05 3.33
C ARG A 215 14.08 31.32 4.09
N ASP A 216 14.25 32.56 4.51
CA ASP A 216 15.44 33.06 5.21
C ASP A 216 15.52 32.64 6.69
N PHE A 217 15.27 31.35 6.96
CA PHE A 217 15.53 30.71 8.25
C PHE A 217 16.97 30.21 8.34
N LYS A 218 17.47 29.89 9.54
CA LYS A 218 18.83 29.36 9.69
C LYS A 218 18.91 27.94 9.11
N GLU A 219 17.84 27.19 9.32
CA GLU A 219 17.60 25.81 8.93
C GLU A 219 17.67 25.61 7.42
N SER A 220 17.31 26.62 6.61
CA SER A 220 17.38 26.51 5.15
C SER A 220 18.80 26.34 4.61
N ARG A 221 19.81 26.69 5.41
CA ARG A 221 21.24 26.56 5.11
C ARG A 221 21.86 25.28 5.65
N GLU A 222 21.12 24.50 6.44
CA GLU A 222 21.60 23.27 7.05
C GLU A 222 21.48 22.08 6.09
N SER A 223 22.43 21.15 6.19
CA SER A 223 22.40 19.89 5.44
C SER A 223 21.56 18.82 6.15
N ILE A 224 21.28 19.00 7.44
CA ILE A 224 20.48 18.11 8.28
C ILE A 224 19.55 18.99 9.11
N ILE A 225 18.25 18.73 9.10
CA ILE A 225 17.27 19.46 9.92
C ILE A 225 16.58 18.49 10.87
N THR A 226 16.52 18.82 12.16
CA THR A 226 15.83 18.01 13.16
C THR A 226 14.34 18.34 13.20
N LEU A 227 13.48 17.33 13.13
CA LEU A 227 12.04 17.47 13.38
C LEU A 227 11.70 16.90 14.75
N GLU A 228 11.36 17.78 15.68
CA GLU A 228 10.99 17.44 17.05
C GLU A 228 9.52 17.00 17.15
N ASP A 229 9.18 16.25 18.21
CA ASP A 229 7.82 15.77 18.51
C ASP A 229 7.16 14.94 17.40
N VAL A 230 7.96 14.20 16.62
CA VAL A 230 7.46 13.33 15.54
C VAL A 230 8.07 11.95 15.71
N LYS A 231 7.22 10.91 15.66
CA LYS A 231 7.68 9.52 15.65
C LYS A 231 8.18 9.14 14.27
N TRP A 232 9.33 8.50 14.19
CA TRP A 232 9.92 8.10 12.90
C TRP A 232 9.00 7.19 12.09
N GLU A 233 8.32 6.22 12.72
CA GLU A 233 7.43 5.29 12.01
C GLU A 233 6.25 6.02 11.37
N ALA A 234 5.67 7.00 12.09
CA ALA A 234 4.53 7.77 11.61
C ALA A 234 4.91 8.69 10.45
N PHE A 235 6.05 9.38 10.56
CA PHE A 235 6.54 10.25 9.48
C PHE A 235 6.92 9.47 8.23
N THR A 236 7.57 8.32 8.39
CA THR A 236 7.92 7.44 7.27
C THR A 236 6.67 6.90 6.59
N ALA A 237 5.61 6.58 7.34
CA ALA A 237 4.32 6.20 6.77
C ALA A 237 3.68 7.33 5.95
N LEU A 238 3.72 8.57 6.45
CA LEU A 238 3.27 9.76 5.71
C LEU A 238 4.06 9.93 4.41
N LEU A 239 5.39 9.87 4.46
CA LEU A 239 6.24 9.96 3.26
C LEU A 239 5.89 8.87 2.25
N LYS A 240 5.72 7.62 2.70
CA LYS A 240 5.34 6.52 1.81
C LYS A 240 4.01 6.77 1.12
N VAL A 241 3.01 7.35 1.81
CA VAL A 241 1.75 7.73 1.15
C VAL A 241 1.95 8.93 0.22
N LEU A 242 2.70 9.95 0.63
CA LEU A 242 2.96 11.16 -0.16
C LEU A 242 3.68 10.87 -1.48
N TYR A 243 4.68 9.98 -1.43
CA TYR A 243 5.43 9.50 -2.60
C TYR A 243 4.75 8.33 -3.32
N ARG A 244 3.51 7.97 -2.94
CA ARG A 244 2.70 6.94 -3.60
C ARG A 244 3.29 5.53 -3.55
N THR A 245 4.12 5.24 -2.55
CA THR A 245 4.74 3.93 -2.32
C THR A 245 3.90 3.05 -1.39
N ALA A 246 3.09 3.66 -0.51
CA ALA A 246 2.08 3.00 0.34
C ALA A 246 0.66 3.57 0.11
N GLN A 247 -0.35 2.89 0.66
CA GLN A 247 -1.76 3.29 0.62
C GLN A 247 -2.28 3.63 2.02
N LEU A 248 -3.33 4.44 2.08
CA LEU A 248 -4.13 4.63 3.28
C LEU A 248 -4.83 3.31 3.69
N SER A 249 -4.96 3.13 5.00
CA SER A 249 -5.68 2.03 5.63
C SER A 249 -6.34 2.52 6.92
N ASP A 250 -7.29 1.74 7.42
CA ASP A 250 -7.91 1.94 8.72
C ASP A 250 -6.91 2.00 9.89
N MET A 251 -5.73 1.36 9.71
CA MET A 251 -4.66 1.33 10.71
C MET A 251 -3.76 2.57 10.69
N ASN A 252 -3.58 3.23 9.54
CA ASN A 252 -2.63 4.34 9.39
C ASN A 252 -3.28 5.72 9.16
N VAL A 253 -4.57 5.75 8.82
CA VAL A 253 -5.25 6.99 8.39
C VAL A 253 -5.15 8.11 9.43
N GLU A 254 -5.21 7.76 10.71
CA GLU A 254 -5.23 8.71 11.81
C GLU A 254 -3.86 9.35 12.09
N SER A 255 -2.78 8.56 12.07
CA SER A 255 -1.43 9.12 12.18
C SER A 255 -1.05 9.94 10.95
N ILE A 256 -1.51 9.52 9.77
CA ILE A 256 -1.25 10.22 8.51
C ILE A 256 -1.95 11.58 8.48
N ILE A 257 -3.25 11.66 8.80
CA ILE A 257 -3.95 12.94 8.78
C ILE A 257 -3.41 13.91 9.84
N SER A 258 -3.07 13.42 11.03
CA SER A 258 -2.46 14.23 12.09
C SER A 258 -1.18 14.91 11.61
N LEU A 259 -0.29 14.18 10.94
CA LEU A 259 0.93 14.75 10.38
C LEU A 259 0.68 15.59 9.13
N ALA A 260 -0.27 15.21 8.29
CA ALA A 260 -0.62 15.97 7.09
C ALA A 260 -1.16 17.37 7.44
N ASP A 261 -2.01 17.47 8.46
CA ASP A 261 -2.49 18.74 8.99
C ASP A 261 -1.33 19.55 9.61
N ARG A 262 -0.54 18.93 10.48
CA ARG A 262 0.63 19.57 11.12
C ARG A 262 1.62 20.16 10.11
N PHE A 263 1.89 19.45 9.03
CA PHE A 263 2.84 19.87 7.99
C PHE A 263 2.16 20.57 6.80
N ASP A 264 0.88 20.95 6.90
CA ASP A 264 0.10 21.61 5.85
C ASP A 264 0.24 20.93 4.46
N ILE A 265 -0.06 19.63 4.42
CA ILE A 265 -0.05 18.77 3.22
C ILE A 265 -1.50 18.52 2.77
N LYS A 266 -2.10 19.55 2.17
CA LYS A 266 -3.54 19.54 1.80
C LYS A 266 -3.94 18.38 0.90
N THR A 267 -3.07 17.99 -0.04
CA THR A 267 -3.33 16.87 -0.96
C THR A 267 -3.56 15.55 -0.24
N ILE A 268 -2.90 15.33 0.91
CA ILE A 268 -3.10 14.13 1.73
C ILE A 268 -4.34 14.27 2.62
N VAL A 269 -4.63 15.48 3.13
CA VAL A 269 -5.89 15.74 3.87
C VAL A 269 -7.10 15.43 2.98
N ASP A 270 -7.11 15.90 1.74
CA ASP A 270 -8.17 15.63 0.76
C ASP A 270 -8.29 14.13 0.44
N GLU A 271 -7.15 13.44 0.30
CA GLU A 271 -7.12 11.99 0.05
C GLU A 271 -7.66 11.18 1.23
N VAL A 272 -7.34 11.58 2.47
CA VAL A 272 -7.90 10.98 3.68
C VAL A 272 -9.41 11.19 3.74
N GLU A 273 -9.91 12.37 3.40
CA GLU A 273 -11.34 12.64 3.37
C GLU A 273 -12.07 11.68 2.41
N LEU A 274 -11.57 11.54 1.18
CA LEU A 274 -12.12 10.62 0.18
C LEU A 274 -12.03 9.14 0.62
N PHE A 275 -10.90 8.76 1.22
CA PHE A 275 -10.71 7.41 1.76
C PHE A 275 -11.75 7.11 2.84
N LEU A 276 -11.94 8.00 3.81
CA LEU A 276 -12.90 7.79 4.91
C LEU A 276 -14.34 7.78 4.41
N MET A 277 -14.68 8.57 3.40
CA MET A 277 -16.02 8.54 2.79
C MET A 277 -16.36 7.17 2.17
N SER A 278 -15.38 6.53 1.53
CA SER A 278 -15.58 5.26 0.81
C SER A 278 -15.28 4.00 1.63
N ASN A 279 -14.61 4.11 2.78
CA ASN A 279 -14.16 2.96 3.55
C ASN A 279 -15.21 2.47 4.55
N GLU A 280 -15.72 1.25 4.39
CA GLU A 280 -16.72 0.65 5.28
C GLU A 280 -16.15 0.07 6.58
N LYS A 281 -14.84 -0.18 6.67
CA LYS A 281 -14.19 -0.77 7.84
C LYS A 281 -13.99 0.22 8.98
N VAL A 282 -13.85 1.51 8.67
CA VAL A 282 -13.71 2.56 9.69
C VAL A 282 -15.09 2.84 10.29
N ALA A 283 -15.21 2.71 11.61
CA ALA A 283 -16.46 2.93 12.33
C ALA A 283 -17.02 4.36 12.13
N PRO A 284 -18.35 4.55 12.01
CA PRO A 284 -18.97 5.86 11.81
C PRO A 284 -18.57 6.90 12.87
N GLU A 285 -18.44 6.49 14.14
CA GLU A 285 -18.10 7.38 15.26
C GLU A 285 -16.69 7.94 15.09
N LYS A 286 -15.76 7.08 14.65
CA LYS A 286 -14.38 7.46 14.35
C LYS A 286 -14.30 8.39 13.14
N LYS A 287 -15.07 8.12 12.08
CA LYS A 287 -15.15 9.02 10.91
C LYS A 287 -15.66 10.40 11.34
N LEU A 288 -16.69 10.44 12.18
CA LEU A 288 -17.28 11.69 12.66
C LEU A 288 -16.27 12.51 13.47
N ARG A 289 -15.55 11.89 14.42
CA ARG A 289 -14.49 12.57 15.18
C ARG A 289 -13.39 13.10 14.28
N ILE A 290 -12.82 12.26 13.41
CA ILE A 290 -11.73 12.69 12.50
C ILE A 290 -12.21 13.84 11.61
N ALA A 291 -13.43 13.76 11.08
CA ALA A 291 -13.99 14.85 10.28
C ALA A 291 -14.14 16.14 11.09
N ASP A 292 -14.46 16.03 12.37
CA ASP A 292 -14.58 17.16 13.26
C ASP A 292 -13.24 17.84 13.55
N GLU A 293 -12.30 17.04 14.05
CA GLU A 293 -10.95 17.43 14.48
C GLU A 293 -10.17 18.10 13.34
N TYR A 294 -10.17 17.50 12.15
CA TYR A 294 -9.40 17.96 10.98
C TYR A 294 -10.23 18.79 9.99
N ARG A 295 -11.45 19.19 10.38
CA ARG A 295 -12.32 20.09 9.59
C ARG A 295 -12.61 19.58 8.17
N LEU A 296 -12.77 18.27 8.02
CA LEU A 296 -13.12 17.61 6.76
C LEU A 296 -14.60 17.81 6.45
N MET A 297 -14.95 18.92 5.80
CA MET A 297 -16.33 19.41 5.72
C MET A 297 -17.27 18.45 4.97
N THR A 298 -16.81 17.83 3.90
CA THR A 298 -17.62 16.91 3.09
C THR A 298 -17.88 15.61 3.85
N LEU A 299 -16.84 15.05 4.48
CA LEU A 299 -16.98 13.90 5.36
C LEU A 299 -17.82 14.22 6.58
N LYS A 300 -17.66 15.41 7.20
CA LYS A 300 -18.43 15.83 8.38
C LYS A 300 -19.92 15.86 8.08
N GLY A 301 -20.30 16.47 6.95
CA GLY A 301 -21.71 16.47 6.50
C GLY A 301 -22.26 15.06 6.33
N SER A 302 -21.56 14.23 5.54
CA SER A 302 -21.97 12.84 5.30
C SER A 302 -22.01 11.98 6.57
N ALA A 303 -21.07 12.18 7.48
CA ALA A 303 -21.00 11.47 8.76
C ALA A 303 -22.14 11.89 9.70
N VAL A 304 -22.50 13.17 9.76
CA VAL A 304 -23.68 13.62 10.51
C VAL A 304 -24.96 13.04 9.92
N ASP A 305 -25.06 12.93 8.60
CA ASP A 305 -26.21 12.34 7.91
C ASP A 305 -26.41 10.86 8.24
N HIS A 306 -25.33 10.11 8.52
CA HIS A 306 -25.41 8.72 8.99
C HIS A 306 -26.26 8.55 10.25
N TYR A 307 -26.28 9.54 11.15
CA TYR A 307 -27.03 9.55 12.41
C TYR A 307 -28.47 10.03 12.22
N ASP A 308 -29.21 9.33 11.36
CA ASP A 308 -30.58 9.64 10.92
C ASP A 308 -31.70 9.03 11.78
N VAL A 309 -31.34 8.25 12.81
CA VAL A 309 -32.28 7.57 13.71
C VAL A 309 -31.76 7.57 15.15
N LEU A 310 -32.67 7.60 16.13
CA LEU A 310 -32.33 7.78 17.55
C LEU A 310 -31.31 6.74 18.05
N HIS A 311 -31.51 5.45 17.73
CA HIS A 311 -30.63 4.39 18.23
C HIS A 311 -29.16 4.55 17.80
N LYS A 312 -28.89 5.14 16.62
CA LYS A 312 -27.52 5.42 16.17
C LYS A 312 -26.89 6.54 16.99
N ILE A 313 -27.67 7.57 17.34
CA ILE A 313 -27.19 8.66 18.19
C ILE A 313 -26.95 8.14 19.61
N ASP A 314 -27.84 7.30 20.14
CA ASP A 314 -27.68 6.67 21.45
C ASP A 314 -26.39 5.83 21.52
N TYR A 315 -26.10 5.08 20.45
CA TYR A 315 -24.86 4.32 20.31
C TYR A 315 -23.62 5.22 20.26
N LEU A 316 -23.67 6.31 19.47
CA LEU A 316 -22.61 7.31 19.42
C LEU A 316 -22.31 7.89 20.79
N VAL A 317 -23.33 8.28 21.57
CA VAL A 317 -23.15 8.87 22.91
C VAL A 317 -22.42 7.92 23.87
N GLN A 318 -22.54 6.60 23.67
CA GLN A 318 -21.84 5.58 24.46
C GLN A 318 -20.43 5.28 23.95
N SER A 319 -20.06 5.79 22.77
CA SER A 319 -18.75 5.54 22.16
C SER A 319 -17.63 6.34 22.83
N VAL A 320 -16.41 5.81 22.73
CA VAL A 320 -15.19 6.50 23.18
C VAL A 320 -14.88 7.78 22.38
N GLU A 321 -15.49 7.93 21.20
CA GLU A 321 -15.24 9.05 20.28
C GLU A 321 -16.09 10.27 20.63
N PHE A 322 -17.27 10.08 21.22
CA PHE A 322 -18.21 11.17 21.51
C PHE A 322 -17.67 12.25 22.45
N PRO A 323 -16.96 11.94 23.54
CA PRO A 323 -16.34 12.95 24.40
C PRO A 323 -15.28 13.80 23.70
N LEU A 324 -14.78 13.37 22.54
CA LEU A 324 -13.74 14.06 21.76
C LEU A 324 -14.33 15.01 20.71
N LEU A 325 -15.65 15.02 20.53
CA LEU A 325 -16.31 15.91 19.58
C LEU A 325 -16.33 17.36 20.08
N SER A 326 -16.23 18.30 19.14
CA SER A 326 -16.40 19.72 19.43
C SER A 326 -17.82 20.01 19.94
N LYS A 327 -17.93 21.05 20.76
CA LYS A 327 -19.22 21.51 21.29
C LYS A 327 -20.19 21.88 20.16
N GLU A 328 -19.68 22.50 19.11
CA GLU A 328 -20.44 22.89 17.93
C GLU A 328 -21.10 21.67 17.26
N LEU A 329 -20.35 20.58 17.12
CA LEU A 329 -20.88 19.34 16.54
C LEU A 329 -21.84 18.63 17.48
N THR A 330 -21.56 18.60 18.78
CA THR A 330 -22.48 18.06 19.79
C THR A 330 -23.82 18.80 19.77
N ASP A 331 -23.83 20.13 19.63
CA ASP A 331 -25.05 20.93 19.53
C ASP A 331 -25.85 20.60 18.26
N VAL A 332 -25.18 20.31 17.14
CA VAL A 332 -25.83 19.86 15.90
C VAL A 332 -26.49 18.49 16.09
N LEU A 333 -25.78 17.54 16.69
CA LEU A 333 -26.30 16.21 16.99
C LEU A 333 -27.48 16.26 17.96
N PHE A 334 -27.41 17.11 18.99
CA PHE A 334 -28.51 17.31 19.93
C PHE A 334 -29.77 17.86 19.25
N LYS A 335 -29.63 18.90 18.42
CA LYS A 335 -30.75 19.43 17.63
C LYS A 335 -31.35 18.36 16.72
N LYS A 336 -30.50 17.52 16.11
CA LYS A 336 -30.95 16.39 15.28
C LYS A 336 -31.70 15.35 16.10
N TYR A 337 -31.20 14.97 17.27
CA TYR A 337 -31.87 14.07 18.21
C TYR A 337 -33.26 14.56 18.63
N VAL A 338 -33.38 15.85 18.99
CA VAL A 338 -34.67 16.48 19.34
C VAL A 338 -35.64 16.42 18.15
N LYS A 339 -35.18 16.70 16.93
CA LYS A 339 -36.00 16.60 15.71
C LYS A 339 -36.53 15.18 15.50
N LEU A 340 -35.67 14.18 15.56
CA LEU A 340 -36.03 12.77 15.39
C LEU A 340 -37.03 12.29 16.46
N THR A 341 -36.88 12.77 17.70
CA THR A 341 -37.81 12.45 18.80
C THR A 341 -39.22 12.98 18.53
N LYS A 342 -39.32 14.22 18.02
CA LYS A 342 -40.63 14.82 17.63
C LYS A 342 -41.28 14.07 16.46
N GLU A 343 -40.49 13.69 15.45
CA GLU A 343 -40.98 12.92 14.30
C GLU A 343 -41.49 11.53 14.71
N LEU A 344 -40.81 10.87 15.64
CA LEU A 344 -41.25 9.58 16.19
C LEU A 344 -42.58 9.72 16.97
N ALA A 345 -42.71 10.77 17.79
CA ALA A 345 -43.94 11.04 18.54
C ALA A 345 -45.12 11.35 17.62
N ALA A 346 -44.90 12.15 16.56
CA ALA A 346 -45.92 12.46 15.56
C ALA A 346 -46.41 11.21 14.82
N LYS A 347 -45.49 10.30 14.45
CA LYS A 347 -45.85 9.01 13.83
C LYS A 347 -46.72 8.15 14.73
N LYS A 348 -46.44 8.10 16.04
CA LYS A 348 -47.25 7.34 17.01
C LYS A 348 -48.65 7.94 17.20
N ASN A 349 -48.78 9.27 17.14
CA ASN A 349 -50.05 9.96 17.34
C ASN A 349 -50.92 10.02 16.08
N GLY A 350 -50.34 9.86 14.88
CA GLY A 350 -51.05 9.88 13.59
C GLY A 350 -51.54 8.51 13.09
N THR A 351 -51.28 7.44 13.82
CA THR A 351 -51.72 6.06 13.54
C THR A 351 -52.84 5.58 14.47
N ALA A 352 -53.63 6.50 15.03
CA ALA A 352 -54.80 6.21 15.87
C ALA A 352 -56.10 6.31 15.07
#